data_AF-A0A835R9V1-F1
#
_entry.id   AF-A0A835R9V1-F1
#
_cell.length_a   1.000
_cell.length_b   1.000
_cell.length_c   1.000
_cell.angle_alpha   90.00
_cell.angle_beta   90.00
_cell.angle_gamma   90.00
#
_symmetry.space_group_name_H-M   'P 1'
#
loop_
_entity.id
_entity.type
_entity.pdbx_description
1 polymer ?
#
loop_
_entity_poly.entity_id
_entity_poly.type
_entity_poly.pdbx_seq_one_letter_code
_entity_poly.pdbx_strand_id
1 'polypeptide(L)'
;MVSIHSYLSQRQGRLSHLLGTGPAENDPKFEAWDEEDSMIMSWLWDSMDPMISDACMFFGTTREIWDYTRRTYSKANDAAQVYEIKVKTAATKQGDKSVTEYASLLQNLWQELDRYRVFEMKSPEDAAILKKFIEKD
;
A
#
# COMPACT_ATOMS: atom_id res chain seq x y z
N MET A 1 -0.67 1.07 -11.63
CA MET A 1 0.27 1.49 -10.57
C MET A 1 0.79 0.21 -9.93
N VAL A 2 1.91 -0.30 -10.43
CA VAL A 2 2.56 -1.51 -9.90
C VAL A 2 2.84 -1.23 -8.43
N SER A 3 2.38 -2.13 -7.56
CA SER A 3 2.40 -1.91 -6.12
C SER A 3 3.86 -1.76 -5.68
N ILE A 4 4.27 -0.53 -5.30
CA ILE A 4 5.62 -0.23 -4.78
C ILE A 4 5.96 -1.21 -3.63
N HIS A 5 4.93 -1.65 -2.90
CA HIS A 5 5.02 -2.68 -1.86
C HIS A 5 5.48 -4.06 -2.37
N SER A 6 5.11 -4.50 -3.58
CA SER A 6 5.56 -5.80 -4.14
C SER A 6 6.95 -5.71 -4.75
N TYR A 7 7.36 -4.54 -5.24
CA TYR A 7 8.67 -4.34 -5.86
C TYR A 7 9.81 -4.26 -4.82
N LEU A 8 9.54 -3.60 -3.68
CA LEU A 8 10.52 -3.46 -2.60
C LEU A 8 10.61 -4.70 -1.70
N SER A 9 9.50 -5.43 -1.49
CA SER A 9 9.51 -6.67 -0.70
C SER A 9 10.26 -7.82 -1.37
N GLN A 10 10.35 -7.83 -2.71
CA GLN A 10 11.15 -8.82 -3.45
C GLN A 10 12.67 -8.53 -3.43
N ARG A 11 13.11 -7.33 -3.03
CA ARG A 11 14.51 -6.87 -3.17
C ARG A 11 15.28 -6.67 -1.85
N GLN A 12 15.14 -7.61 -0.91
CA GLN A 12 15.85 -7.68 0.38
C GLN A 12 15.16 -6.87 1.47
N GLY A 13 15.12 -7.39 2.71
CA GLY A 13 14.38 -6.85 3.86
C GLY A 13 14.80 -5.46 4.35
N ARG A 14 14.60 -4.43 3.52
CA ARG A 14 14.93 -3.01 3.73
C ARG A 14 13.73 -2.19 4.20
N LEU A 15 12.72 -2.86 4.78
CA LEU A 15 11.55 -2.21 5.37
C LEU A 15 11.94 -1.22 6.49
N SER A 16 13.12 -1.38 7.08
CA SER A 16 13.70 -0.46 8.06
C SER A 16 13.86 0.97 7.52
N HIS A 17 14.19 1.16 6.24
CA HIS A 17 14.33 2.49 5.62
C HIS A 17 12.98 3.13 5.30
N LEU A 18 11.94 2.31 5.08
CA LEU A 18 10.59 2.79 4.78
C LEU A 18 9.78 3.11 6.04
N LEU A 19 10.00 2.36 7.12
CA LEU A 19 9.17 2.41 8.34
C LEU A 19 9.94 2.86 9.59
N GLY A 20 11.26 2.73 9.59
CA GLY A 20 12.12 3.07 10.72
C GLY A 20 12.58 4.52 10.71
N THR A 21 13.12 4.98 11.83
CA THR A 21 13.96 6.19 11.89
C THR A 21 15.40 5.74 11.73
N GLY A 22 16.15 6.41 10.83
CA GLY A 22 17.59 6.18 10.70
C GLY A 22 18.34 6.45 12.01
N PRO A 23 19.60 6.00 12.11
CA PRO A 23 20.47 6.33 13.23
C PRO A 23 20.73 7.84 13.29
N ALA A 24 21.17 8.34 14.45
CA ALA A 24 21.54 9.75 14.58
C ALA A 24 22.83 10.06 13.79
N GLU A 25 23.01 11.30 13.33
CA GLU A 25 24.20 11.71 12.54
C GLU A 25 25.54 11.44 13.23
N ASN A 26 25.55 11.37 14.56
CA ASN A 26 26.74 11.07 15.36
C ASN A 26 26.97 9.56 15.59
N ASP A 27 26.09 8.69 15.10
CA ASP A 27 26.26 7.24 15.15
C ASP A 27 27.28 6.81 14.09
N PRO A 28 28.30 6.01 14.43
CA PRO A 28 29.24 5.46 13.45
C PRO A 28 28.59 4.68 12.29
N LYS A 29 27.34 4.24 12.44
CA LYS A 29 26.57 3.54 11.41
C LYS A 29 25.81 4.48 10.48
N PHE A 30 25.80 5.78 10.72
CA PHE A 30 25.03 6.75 9.95
C PHE A 30 25.45 6.78 8.47
N GLU A 31 26.75 6.90 8.19
CA GLU A 31 27.27 6.91 6.81
C GLU A 31 26.82 5.68 6.01
N ALA A 32 27.00 4.48 6.56
CA ALA A 32 26.58 3.25 5.89
C ALA A 32 25.07 3.16 5.69
N TRP A 33 24.28 3.70 6.63
CA TRP A 33 22.83 3.77 6.51
C TRP A 33 22.40 4.80 5.45
N ASP A 34 23.05 5.96 5.39
CA ASP A 34 22.75 7.05 4.45
C ASP A 34 23.07 6.68 3.00
N GLU A 35 24.18 5.97 2.76
CA GLU A 35 24.49 5.38 1.46
C GLU A 35 23.41 4.38 1.03
N GLU A 36 22.96 3.52 1.95
CA GLU A 36 21.91 2.55 1.67
C GLU A 36 20.56 3.23 1.40
N ASP A 37 20.23 4.27 2.17
CA ASP A 37 19.01 5.05 2.02
C ASP A 37 18.97 5.78 0.67
N SER A 38 20.07 6.44 0.30
CA SER A 38 20.24 7.11 -1.00
C SER A 38 20.07 6.16 -2.18
N MET A 39 20.60 4.93 -2.07
CA MET A 39 20.41 3.92 -3.11
C MET A 39 18.94 3.50 -3.23
N ILE A 40 18.22 3.34 -2.11
CA ILE A 40 16.80 3.01 -2.13
C ILE A 40 15.96 4.15 -2.70
N MET A 41 16.31 5.42 -2.40
CA MET A 41 15.68 6.59 -3.00
C MET A 41 15.83 6.60 -4.52
N SER A 42 17.01 6.25 -5.05
CA SER A 42 17.22 6.15 -6.50
C SER A 42 16.27 5.14 -7.15
N TRP A 43 16.10 3.97 -6.53
CA TRP A 43 15.17 2.95 -7.02
C TRP A 43 13.71 3.37 -6.93
N LEU A 44 13.36 4.16 -5.90
CA LEU A 44 12.03 4.73 -5.78
C LEU A 44 11.75 5.70 -6.93
N TRP A 45 12.64 6.67 -7.17
CA TRP A 45 12.49 7.61 -8.27
C TRP A 45 12.40 6.91 -9.63
N ASP A 46 13.26 5.92 -9.90
CA ASP A 46 13.23 5.14 -11.14
C ASP A 46 11.93 4.34 -11.33
N SER A 47 11.25 3.98 -10.23
CA SER A 47 10.00 3.23 -10.25
C SER A 47 8.74 4.09 -10.34
N MET A 48 8.87 5.39 -10.11
CA MET A 48 7.75 6.33 -10.04
C MET A 48 7.42 6.91 -11.42
N ASP A 49 6.18 7.38 -11.55
CA ASP A 49 5.84 8.28 -12.65
C ASP A 49 6.65 9.58 -12.51
N PRO A 50 7.18 10.17 -13.60
CA PRO A 50 8.02 11.37 -13.54
C PRO A 50 7.39 12.53 -12.74
N MET A 51 6.07 12.71 -12.83
CA MET A 51 5.38 13.76 -12.08
C MET A 51 5.37 13.49 -10.57
N ILE A 52 5.35 12.22 -10.18
CA ILE A 52 5.42 11.78 -8.77
C ILE A 52 6.85 11.90 -8.26
N SER A 53 7.85 11.47 -9.04
CA SER A 53 9.27 11.59 -8.65
C SER A 53 9.68 13.05 -8.50
N ASP A 54 9.24 13.94 -9.40
CA ASP A 54 9.49 15.38 -9.29
C ASP A 54 8.91 15.97 -8.00
N ALA A 55 7.70 15.56 -7.62
CA ALA A 55 7.10 15.97 -6.36
C ALA A 55 7.87 15.46 -5.12
N CYS A 56 8.70 14.43 -5.28
CA CYS A 56 9.49 13.82 -4.21
C CYS A 56 10.97 14.26 -4.18
N MET A 57 11.42 15.08 -5.14
CA MET A 57 12.86 15.37 -5.34
C MET A 57 13.54 16.06 -4.13
N PHE A 58 12.76 16.73 -3.27
CA PHE A 58 13.26 17.50 -2.13
C PHE A 58 13.23 16.74 -0.80
N PHE A 59 12.75 15.50 -0.79
CA PHE A 59 12.78 14.67 0.42
C PHE A 59 14.19 14.12 0.63
N GLY A 60 14.64 14.16 1.89
CA GLY A 60 15.99 13.78 2.28
C GLY A 60 16.14 12.31 2.70
N THR A 61 15.02 11.58 2.82
CA THR A 61 15.06 10.16 3.16
C THR A 61 14.04 9.34 2.38
N THR A 62 14.34 8.06 2.20
CA THR A 62 13.42 7.03 1.68
C THR A 62 12.08 7.04 2.41
N ARG A 63 12.11 7.22 3.73
CA ARG A 63 10.90 7.29 4.57
C ARG A 63 10.01 8.47 4.20
N GLU A 64 10.58 9.65 4.02
CA GLU A 64 9.82 10.85 3.67
C GLU A 64 9.13 10.69 2.31
N ILE A 65 9.85 10.18 1.31
CA ILE A 65 9.29 9.85 -0.01
C ILE A 65 8.11 8.88 0.15
N TRP A 66 8.29 7.83 0.94
CA TRP A 66 7.30 6.79 1.16
C TRP A 66 6.06 7.31 1.90
N ASP A 67 6.23 8.08 2.96
CA ASP A 67 5.14 8.68 3.73
C ASP A 67 4.36 9.69 2.89
N TYR A 68 5.04 10.52 2.10
CA TYR A 68 4.40 11.43 1.15
C TYR A 68 3.59 10.66 0.10
N THR A 69 4.22 9.70 -0.57
CA THR A 69 3.57 8.91 -1.64
C THR A 69 2.35 8.16 -1.10
N ARG A 70 2.48 7.60 0.11
CA ARG A 70 1.37 6.94 0.81
C ARG A 70 0.27 7.94 1.15
N ARG A 71 0.56 9.10 1.73
CA ARG A 71 -0.49 10.07 2.11
C ARG A 71 -1.23 10.64 0.89
N THR A 72 -0.51 10.90 -0.18
CA THR A 72 -1.05 11.59 -1.37
C THR A 72 -1.75 10.64 -2.33
N TYR A 73 -1.23 9.44 -2.53
CA TYR A 73 -1.71 8.51 -3.56
C TYR A 73 -2.26 7.20 -3.01
N SER A 74 -2.17 6.95 -1.69
CA SER A 74 -2.85 5.79 -1.12
C SER A 74 -4.34 6.01 -1.19
N LYS A 75 -4.99 5.04 -1.81
CA LYS A 75 -6.45 4.91 -1.77
C LYS A 75 -6.94 4.24 -0.47
N ALA A 76 -6.05 3.79 0.41
CA ALA A 76 -6.44 3.18 1.67
C ALA A 76 -7.24 4.18 2.52
N ASN A 77 -8.39 3.76 3.06
CA ASN A 77 -9.32 4.60 3.83
C ASN A 77 -9.97 5.77 3.07
N ASP A 78 -9.99 5.76 1.73
CA ASP A 78 -10.78 6.72 0.96
C ASP A 78 -12.29 6.42 1.14
N ALA A 79 -12.92 7.14 2.07
CA ALA A 79 -14.33 6.99 2.40
C ALA A 79 -15.25 7.30 1.23
N ALA A 80 -14.85 8.18 0.30
CA ALA A 80 -15.63 8.51 -0.89
C ALA A 80 -15.60 7.33 -1.88
N GLN A 81 -14.45 6.70 -2.09
CA GLN A 81 -14.33 5.48 -2.91
C GLN A 81 -15.10 4.31 -2.30
N VAL A 82 -15.02 4.11 -0.98
CA VAL A 82 -15.82 3.09 -0.27
C VAL A 82 -17.32 3.32 -0.48
N TYR A 83 -17.78 4.58 -0.39
CA TYR A 83 -19.17 4.92 -0.61
C TYR A 83 -19.59 4.66 -2.07
N GLU A 84 -18.78 5.09 -3.04
CA GLU A 84 -19.02 4.86 -4.47
C GLU A 84 -19.17 3.36 -4.80
N ILE A 85 -18.24 2.54 -4.31
CA ILE A 85 -18.28 1.08 -4.52
C ILE A 85 -19.51 0.46 -3.87
N LYS A 86 -19.89 0.89 -2.66
CA LYS A 86 -21.13 0.43 -1.99
C LYS A 86 -22.38 0.79 -2.79
N VAL A 87 -22.47 2.02 -3.28
CA VAL A 87 -23.60 2.48 -4.11
C VAL A 87 -23.66 1.66 -5.40
N LYS A 88 -22.53 1.49 -6.08
CA LYS A 88 -22.44 0.68 -7.30
C LYS A 88 -22.84 -0.76 -7.06
N THR A 89 -22.37 -1.37 -5.97
CA THR A 89 -22.75 -2.73 -5.58
C THR A 89 -24.25 -2.85 -5.34
N ALA A 90 -24.85 -1.92 -4.60
CA ALA A 90 -26.29 -1.92 -4.33
C ALA A 90 -27.16 -1.67 -5.59
N ALA A 91 -26.64 -0.88 -6.54
CA ALA A 91 -27.31 -0.60 -7.81
C ALA A 91 -27.13 -1.73 -8.84
N THR A 92 -26.16 -2.62 -8.65
CA THR A 92 -25.89 -3.70 -9.59
C THR A 92 -27.03 -4.72 -9.55
N LYS A 93 -27.63 -4.97 -10.71
CA LYS A 93 -28.66 -5.99 -10.93
C LYS A 93 -28.18 -6.97 -12.00
N GLN A 94 -28.65 -8.21 -11.93
CA GLN A 94 -28.31 -9.22 -12.93
C GLN A 94 -28.73 -8.79 -14.34
N GLY A 95 -29.97 -8.31 -14.52
CA GLY A 95 -30.50 -7.93 -15.83
C GLY A 95 -30.42 -9.09 -16.82
N ASP A 96 -29.93 -8.82 -18.02
CA ASP A 96 -29.77 -9.81 -19.10
C ASP A 96 -28.46 -10.62 -19.00
N LYS A 97 -27.66 -10.44 -17.94
CA LYS A 97 -26.40 -11.16 -17.74
C LYS A 97 -26.67 -12.59 -17.27
N SER A 98 -25.79 -13.51 -17.66
CA SER A 98 -25.76 -14.83 -17.06
C SER A 98 -25.45 -14.75 -15.56
N VAL A 99 -25.82 -15.79 -14.82
CA VAL A 99 -25.54 -15.90 -13.38
C VAL A 99 -24.04 -15.78 -13.11
N THR A 100 -23.21 -16.41 -13.95
CA THR A 100 -21.75 -16.39 -13.81
C THR A 100 -21.19 -14.98 -14.01
N GLU A 101 -21.62 -14.27 -15.06
CA GLU A 101 -21.16 -12.89 -15.32
C GLU A 101 -21.56 -11.93 -14.20
N TYR A 102 -22.77 -12.08 -13.67
CA TYR A 102 -23.23 -11.28 -12.54
C TYR A 102 -22.44 -11.57 -11.27
N ALA A 103 -22.20 -12.85 -10.96
CA ALA A 103 -21.40 -13.27 -9.81
C ALA A 103 -19.96 -12.75 -9.88
N SER A 104 -19.31 -12.85 -11.05
CA SER A 104 -17.97 -12.31 -11.26
C SER A 104 -17.92 -10.79 -11.09
N LEU A 105 -18.95 -10.07 -11.53
CA LEU A 105 -19.01 -8.62 -11.38
C LEU A 105 -19.17 -8.19 -9.91
N LEU A 106 -20.01 -8.88 -9.15
CA LEU A 106 -20.12 -8.67 -7.70
C LEU A 106 -18.81 -8.99 -6.98
N GLN A 107 -18.17 -10.11 -7.33
CA GLN A 107 -16.90 -10.52 -6.75
C GLN A 107 -15.81 -9.46 -6.96
N ASN A 108 -15.73 -8.88 -8.16
CA ASN A 108 -14.79 -7.81 -8.46
C ASN A 108 -15.05 -6.56 -7.60
N LEU A 109 -16.31 -6.16 -7.43
CA LEU A 109 -16.68 -5.01 -6.59
C LEU A 109 -16.35 -5.24 -5.11
N TRP A 110 -16.54 -6.47 -4.60
CA TRP A 110 -16.16 -6.81 -3.23
C TRP A 110 -14.66 -6.87 -3.02
N GLN A 111 -13.92 -7.46 -3.96
CA GLN A 111 -12.45 -7.44 -3.92
C GLN A 111 -11.91 -6.02 -3.99
N GLU A 112 -12.54 -5.15 -4.79
CA GLU A 112 -12.20 -3.74 -4.83
C GLU A 112 -12.46 -3.10 -3.45
N LEU A 113 -13.64 -3.30 -2.85
CA LEU A 113 -13.99 -2.79 -1.53
C LEU A 113 -13.02 -3.23 -0.43
N ASP A 114 -12.56 -4.47 -0.46
CA ASP A 114 -11.61 -5.03 0.51
C ASP A 114 -10.24 -4.34 0.45
N ARG A 115 -9.84 -3.76 -0.68
CA ARG A 115 -8.60 -2.96 -0.78
C ARG A 115 -8.67 -1.64 -0.02
N TYR A 116 -9.87 -1.10 0.17
CA TYR A 116 -10.08 0.17 0.88
C TYR A 116 -10.37 -0.03 2.37
N ARG A 117 -10.83 -1.23 2.75
CA ARG A 117 -10.99 -1.62 4.15
C ARG A 117 -9.62 -1.86 4.78
N VAL A 118 -9.05 -0.82 5.38
CA VAL A 118 -8.04 -1.06 6.42
C VAL A 118 -8.78 -1.71 7.58
N PHE A 119 -8.64 -3.02 7.75
CA PHE A 119 -9.13 -3.71 8.93
C PHE A 119 -8.34 -3.20 10.13
N GLU A 120 -8.80 -2.13 10.76
CA GLU A 120 -8.43 -1.83 12.14
C GLU A 120 -9.16 -2.83 13.02
N MET A 121 -8.52 -4.00 13.22
CA MET A 121 -8.99 -4.96 14.19
C MET A 121 -8.76 -4.36 15.57
N LYS A 122 -9.84 -3.83 16.15
CA LYS A 122 -9.81 -3.18 17.48
C LYS A 122 -9.53 -4.19 18.60
N SER A 123 -9.79 -5.48 18.35
CA SER A 123 -9.45 -6.58 19.26
C SER A 123 -8.20 -7.33 18.75
N PRO A 124 -7.19 -7.53 19.60
CA PRO A 124 -6.04 -8.39 19.30
C PRO A 124 -6.45 -9.87 19.14
N GLU A 125 -7.54 -10.32 19.78
CA GLU A 125 -8.03 -11.68 19.65
C GLU A 125 -8.56 -11.97 18.25
N ASP A 126 -9.37 -11.07 17.69
CA ASP A 126 -9.91 -11.23 16.33
C ASP A 126 -8.77 -11.26 15.29
N ALA A 127 -7.75 -10.42 15.46
CA ALA A 127 -6.57 -10.38 14.58
C ALA A 127 -5.77 -11.69 14.61
N ALA A 128 -5.64 -12.30 15.78
CA ALA A 128 -4.98 -13.60 15.93
C ALA A 128 -5.78 -14.74 15.27
N ILE A 129 -7.12 -14.68 15.32
CA ILE A 129 -8.00 -15.67 14.68
C ILE A 129 -7.90 -15.56 13.16
N LEU A 130 -7.98 -14.35 12.60
CA LEU A 130 -7.87 -14.13 11.16
C LEU A 130 -6.50 -14.57 10.63
N LYS A 131 -5.43 -14.25 11.34
CA LYS A 131 -4.06 -14.67 10.99
C LYS A 131 -3.93 -16.19 10.91
N LYS A 132 -4.48 -16.92 11.90
CA LYS A 132 -4.51 -18.39 11.89
C LYS A 132 -5.33 -18.98 10.75
N PHE A 133 -6.34 -18.25 10.26
CA PHE A 133 -7.17 -18.69 9.14
C PHE A 133 -6.44 -18.52 7.82
N ILE A 134 -5.72 -17.40 7.64
CA ILE A 134 -4.94 -17.10 6.44
C ILE A 134 -3.70 -17.99 6.32
N GLU A 135 -3.04 -18.34 7.42
CA GLU A 135 -1.84 -19.21 7.43
C GLU A 135 -2.14 -20.70 7.20
N LYS A 136 -3.43 -21.07 7.10
CA LYS A 136 -3.86 -22.47 6.97
C LYS A 136 -4.24 -22.86 5.54
N ASP A 137 -4.26 -21.89 4.62
CA ASP A 137 -4.33 -22.08 3.16
C ASP A 137 -2.92 -22.03 2.55
#